data_AF-A0A0J0USD1-F1
#
_entry.id   AF-A0A0J0USD1-F1
#
_cell.length_a   1.000
_cell.length_b   1.000
_cell.length_c   1.000
_cell.angle_alpha   90.00
_cell.angle_beta   90.00
_cell.angle_gamma   90.00
#
_symmetry.space_group_name_H-M   'P 1'
#
loop_
_entity.id
_entity.type
_entity.pdbx_description
1 polymer ?
#
loop_
_entity_poly.entity_id
_entity_poly.type
_entity_poly.pdbx_seq_one_letter_code
_entity_poly.pdbx_strand_id
1 'polypeptide(L)' 'MTDAWLPPIFSRVREPLMVPTIDLTIHFRGLPKDPEAFCFVLFESPLAQDGYLIEHGQIFDAEGHLLVESRQLAVVV' A
#
# COMPACT_ATOMS: atom_id res chain seq x y z
N MET A 1 -6.53 -5.98 1.84
CA MET A 1 -6.53 -4.50 1.85
C MET A 1 -5.22 -3.91 1.38
N THR A 2 -4.06 -4.40 1.83
CA THR A 2 -2.72 -3.88 1.46
C THR A 2 -2.33 -4.05 -0.01
N ASP A 3 -3.10 -4.82 -0.79
CA ASP A 3 -2.93 -5.02 -2.25
C ASP A 3 -4.30 -4.90 -2.96
N ALA A 4 -5.16 -4.01 -2.46
CA ALA A 4 -6.52 -3.83 -2.98
C ALA A 4 -6.77 -2.41 -3.50
N TRP A 5 -5.78 -1.52 -3.43
CA TRP A 5 -5.88 -0.13 -3.86
C TRP A 5 -4.94 0.14 -5.03
N LEU A 6 -5.26 1.19 -5.81
CA LEU A 6 -4.39 1.63 -6.90
C LEU A 6 -3.06 2.14 -6.34
N PRO A 7 -1.92 1.73 -6.91
CA PRO A 7 -0.61 2.22 -6.50
C PRO A 7 -0.50 3.75 -6.53
N PRO A 8 0.04 4.42 -5.49
CA PRO A 8 0.08 5.87 -5.39
C PRO A 8 0.77 6.57 -6.57
N ILE A 9 1.74 5.91 -7.22
CA ILE A 9 2.42 6.43 -8.42
C ILE A 9 1.45 6.78 -9.55
N PHE A 10 0.30 6.10 -9.65
CA PHE A 10 -0.71 6.39 -10.68
C PHE A 10 -1.31 7.80 -10.54
N SER A 11 -1.24 8.40 -9.35
CA SER A 11 -1.67 9.80 -9.14
C SER A 11 -0.64 10.82 -9.64
N ARG A 12 0.53 10.38 -10.09
CA ARG A 12 1.67 11.24 -10.51
C ARG A 12 2.04 11.08 -11.99
N VAL A 13 1.50 10.08 -12.68
CA VAL A 13 1.77 9.81 -14.09
C VAL A 13 0.50 9.98 -14.93
N ARG A 14 0.68 10.34 -16.21
CA ARG A 14 -0.44 10.47 -17.18
C ARG A 14 -0.47 9.33 -18.20
N GLU A 15 0.67 8.72 -18.44
CA GLU A 15 0.82 7.57 -19.33
C GLU A 15 0.39 6.29 -18.62
N PRO A 16 -0.15 5.29 -19.34
CA PRO A 16 -0.36 3.96 -18.80
C PRO A 16 0.96 3.38 -18.26
N LEU A 17 0.93 2.88 -17.03
CA LEU A 17 2.08 2.30 -16.35
C LEU A 17 1.69 0.94 -15.78
N MET A 18 2.51 -0.09 -15.99
CA MET A 18 2.35 -1.36 -15.29
C MET A 18 3.29 -1.41 -14.09
N VAL A 19 2.75 -1.80 -12.94
CA VAL A 19 3.52 -1.92 -11.69
C VAL A 19 3.35 -3.28 -11.02
N PRO A 20 3.75 -4.39 -11.67
CA PRO A 20 3.60 -5.72 -11.09
C PRO A 20 4.41 -5.87 -9.79
N THR A 21 3.74 -6.36 -8.75
CA THR A 21 4.33 -6.69 -7.46
C THR A 21 5.38 -7.79 -7.58
N ILE A 22 6.56 -7.56 -7.02
CA ILE A 22 7.65 -8.53 -6.86
C ILE A 22 7.56 -9.18 -5.48
N ASP A 23 7.48 -8.36 -4.44
CA ASP A 23 7.34 -8.79 -3.05
C ASP A 23 6.35 -7.90 -2.30
N LEU A 24 5.67 -8.52 -1.34
CA LEU A 24 4.79 -7.84 -0.40
C LEU A 24 5.02 -8.42 0.99
N THR A 25 5.50 -7.59 1.90
CA THR A 25 5.67 -7.92 3.32
C THR A 25 4.60 -7.19 4.14
N ILE A 26 3.95 -7.91 5.04
CA ILE A 26 2.86 -7.39 5.89
C ILE A 26 3.17 -7.66 7.36
N HIS A 27 3.11 -6.62 8.18
CA HIS A 27 3.20 -6.69 9.63
C HIS A 27 1.85 -6.34 10.25
N PHE A 28 1.22 -7.33 10.90
CA PHE A 28 0.03 -7.11 11.71
C PHE A 28 0.45 -6.61 13.10
N ARG A 29 -0.04 -5.43 13.48
CA ARG A 29 0.15 -4.80 14.79
C ARG A 29 -1.05 -5.05 15.71
N GLY A 30 -2.21 -5.28 15.12
CA GLY A 30 -3.45 -5.60 15.80
C GLY A 30 -4.51 -6.10 14.83
N LEU A 31 -5.70 -6.37 15.35
CA LEU A 31 -6.88 -6.72 14.59
C LEU A 31 -7.96 -5.66 14.84
N PRO A 32 -8.82 -5.36 13.85
CA PRO A 32 -9.98 -4.50 14.09
C PRO A 32 -10.91 -5.18 15.10
N LYS A 33 -11.61 -4.38 15.92
CA LYS A 33 -12.60 -4.90 16.89
C LYS A 33 -13.77 -5.60 16.19
N ASP A 34 -14.17 -5.06 15.05
CA ASP A 34 -15.17 -5.62 14.15
C ASP A 34 -14.51 -5.87 12.78
N PRO A 35 -14.43 -7.12 12.30
CA PRO A 35 -13.85 -7.46 11.01
C PRO A 35 -14.50 -6.77 9.80
N GLU A 36 -15.76 -6.36 9.92
CA GLU A 36 -16.51 -5.69 8.85
C GLU A 36 -16.44 -4.17 8.93
N ALA A 37 -15.79 -3.61 9.95
CA ALA A 37 -15.64 -2.17 10.08
C ALA A 37 -14.76 -1.59 8.98
N PHE A 38 -15.15 -0.40 8.49
CA PHE A 38 -14.29 0.37 7.59
C PHE A 38 -12.97 0.70 8.28
N CYS A 39 -11.88 0.54 7.53
CA CYS A 39 -10.55 0.95 7.94
C CYS A 39 -10.07 2.10 7.06
N PHE A 40 -9.32 3.02 7.63
CA PHE A 40 -8.62 4.06 6.87
C PHE A 40 -7.30 3.49 6.34
N VAL A 41 -7.01 3.72 5.06
CA VAL A 41 -5.77 3.25 4.42
C VAL A 41 -4.96 4.43 3.91
N LEU A 42 -3.65 4.37 4.13
CA LEU A 42 -2.70 5.33 3.61
C LEU A 42 -1.65 4.57 2.80
N PHE A 43 -1.48 4.95 1.54
CA PHE A 43 -0.45 4.41 0.68
C PHE A 43 0.46 5.51 0.17
N GLU A 44 1.76 5.24 0.16
CA GLU A 44 2.78 6.14 -0.36
C GLU A 44 3.77 5.38 -1.25
N SER A 45 4.29 6.07 -2.27
CA SER A 45 5.37 5.56 -3.12
C SER A 45 6.60 6.44 -2.95
N PRO A 46 7.44 6.23 -1.92
CA PRO A 46 8.53 7.14 -1.59
C PRO A 46 9.67 7.12 -2.62
N LEU A 47 9.80 6.05 -3.40
CA LEU A 47 10.87 5.89 -4.39
C LEU A 47 10.37 5.15 -5.63
N ALA A 48 10.61 5.74 -6.79
CA ALA A 48 10.48 5.11 -8.09
C ALA A 48 11.75 5.41 -8.90
N GLN A 49 12.60 4.41 -9.09
CA GLN A 49 13.92 4.58 -9.71
C GLN A 49 14.39 3.27 -10.35
N ASP A 50 15.12 3.40 -11.46
CA ASP A 50 15.77 2.29 -12.17
C ASP A 50 14.81 1.14 -12.55
N GLY A 51 13.56 1.48 -12.88
CA GLY A 51 12.53 0.50 -13.24
C GLY A 51 11.91 -0.21 -12.03
N TYR A 52 12.12 0.28 -10.81
CA TYR A 52 11.53 -0.24 -9.59
C TYR A 52 10.71 0.82 -8.85
N LEU A 53 9.75 0.35 -8.07
CA LEU A 53 8.87 1.13 -7.22
C LEU A 53 8.83 0.51 -5.83
N ILE A 54 8.99 1.34 -4.79
CA ILE A 54 8.65 0.96 -3.42
C ILE A 54 7.30 1.59 -3.08
N GLU A 55 6.42 0.81 -2.49
CA GLU A 55 5.17 1.27 -1.91
C GLU A 55 5.11 0.88 -0.43
N HIS A 56 4.69 1.82 0.42
CA HIS A 56 4.31 1.55 1.80
C HIS A 56 2.80 1.67 1.95
N GLY A 57 2.22 0.79 2.74
CA GLY A 57 0.82 0.81 3.11
C GLY A 57 0.66 0.82 4.63
N GLN A 58 -0.29 1.60 5.11
CA GLN A 58 -0.71 1.60 6.51
C GLN A 58 -2.24 1.47 6.57
N ILE A 59 -2.72 0.68 7.52
CA ILE A 59 -4.15 0.48 7.78
C ILE A 59 -4.43 0.85 9.22
N PHE A 60 -5.44 1.71 9.41
CA PHE A 60 -5.86 2.20 10.72
C PHE A 60 -7.32 1.84 10.99
N ASP A 61 -7.66 1.60 12.25
CA ASP A 61 -9.06 1.50 12.68
C ASP A 61 -9.75 2.87 12.72
N ALA A 62 -11.05 2.89 13.02
CA ALA A 62 -11.85 4.11 13.09
C ALA A 62 -11.43 5.07 14.22
N GLU A 63 -10.70 4.56 15.23
CA GLU A 63 -10.13 5.36 16.32
C GLU A 63 -8.72 5.87 16.02
N GLY A 64 -8.14 5.50 14.87
CA GLY A 64 -6.81 5.90 14.44
C GLY A 64 -5.68 5.02 14.95
N HIS A 65 -5.97 3.84 15.53
CA HIS A 65 -4.92 2.89 15.89
C HIS A 65 -4.38 2.17 14.66
N LEU A 66 -3.06 2.05 14.57
CA LEU A 66 -2.39 1.32 13.51
C LEU A 66 -2.61 -0.19 13.65
N LEU A 67 -3.24 -0.80 12.65
CA LEU A 67 -3.52 -2.23 12.60
C LEU A 67 -2.49 -2.99 11.77
N VAL A 68 -2.10 -2.43 10.63
CA VAL A 68 -1.21 -3.08 9.65
C VAL A 68 -0.23 -2.08 9.07
N GLU A 69 1.00 -2.54 8.89
CA GLU A 69 2.00 -1.89 8.04
C GLU A 69 2.41 -2.87 6.94
N SER A 70 2.52 -2.40 5.72
CA SER A 70 3.02 -3.18 4.60
C SER A 70 4.08 -2.44 3.82
N ARG A 71 4.97 -3.22 3.21
CA ARG A 71 5.92 -2.76 2.21
C ARG A 71 5.82 -3.65 0.98
N GLN A 72 5.71 -3.03 -0.17
CA GLN A 72 5.68 -3.67 -1.48
C GLN A 72 6.83 -3.17 -2.33
N LEU A 73 7.52 -4.09 -3.01
CA LEU A 73 8.43 -3.80 -4.12
C LEU A 73 7.74 -4.20 -5.41
N ALA A 74 7.80 -3.34 -6.42
CA ALA A 74 7.27 -3.60 -7.75
C ALA A 74 8.27 -3.22 -8.85
N VAL A 75 8.10 -3.78 -10.05
CA VAL A 75 8.78 -3.31 -11.27
C VAL A 75 7.92 -2.25 -11.93
N VAL A 76 8.51 -1.31 -12.64
CA VAL A 76 7.83 -0.32 -13.49
C VAL A 76 8.06 -0.69 -14.95
N VAL A 77 6.99 -1.02 -15.68
CA VAL A 77 7.02 -1.47 -17.09
C VAL A 77 6.05 -0.66 -17.95
#